data_AF-A7ELN5-F1
#
_entry.id   AF-A7ELN5-F1
#
_cell.length_a   1.000
_cell.length_b   1.000
_cell.length_c   1.000
_cell.angle_alpha   90.00
_cell.angle_beta   90.00
_cell.angle_gamma   90.00
#
_symmetry.space_group_name_H-M   'P 1'
#
loop_
_entity.id
_entity.type
_entity.pdbx_description
1 polymer ?
#
loop_
_entity_poly.entity_id
_entity_poly.type
_entity_poly.pdbx_seq_one_letter_code
_entity_poly.pdbx_strand_id
1 'polypeptide(L)'
;MAFRYRYIDKAIARDSKAMATVSNSSSRNAIAVAETQVENTTGGTSREPKLPPKPKNLPHPEYTTPRGVSPLISVPKAGLQYPNYTPFKLPDLVEHPFVDRGIDSDPKKSKLLGAASEVKHLTPSIGTELVGIQLTSLDDTQKNELARLVAERGVVFLRDQKMDVHEQIEFGSYFGELHIHQMAGIIPDLPWVHPIHKDETAKNGRSHQIWHSDVSYEIQPPGLTFLRMDTLPKAGPDGYEAGGDTIWASGYGIYESLSPTLKGILETLEAKHSGLEQAEKALKGNGCLRRNPIETIHPVVRTHPVTGQKTLYVNENFTKEIVGVEKRFSESLLDFLNRTVAEAYEYQVRWKWSTNAVAIWDNRATFHTGIFDYYPHLRHGLRVATQAEKPTK
;
A
#
# COMPACT_ATOMS: atom_id res chain seq x y z
N MET A 1 -15.44 -30.81 5.96
CA MET A 1 -14.22 -30.36 6.68
C MET A 1 -12.90 -30.73 5.98
N ALA A 2 -12.90 -31.09 4.68
CA ALA A 2 -11.67 -31.47 3.92
C ALA A 2 -11.37 -30.55 2.71
N PHE A 3 -11.80 -29.29 2.74
CA PHE A 3 -11.60 -28.32 1.65
C PHE A 3 -10.59 -27.21 1.96
N ARG A 4 -9.91 -27.24 3.12
CA ARG A 4 -9.18 -26.07 3.67
C ARG A 4 -7.73 -25.84 3.23
N TYR A 5 -7.14 -26.67 2.35
CA TYR A 5 -5.69 -26.57 2.06
C TYR A 5 -5.26 -26.64 0.58
N ARG A 6 -6.16 -26.55 -0.40
CA ARG A 6 -5.78 -26.56 -1.83
C ARG A 6 -4.82 -25.43 -2.23
N TYR A 7 -4.72 -24.37 -1.45
CA TYR A 7 -3.88 -23.20 -1.71
C TYR A 7 -2.42 -23.38 -1.29
N ILE A 8 -2.12 -24.33 -0.38
CA ILE A 8 -0.76 -24.52 0.16
C ILE A 8 0.01 -25.56 -0.67
N ASP A 9 -0.67 -26.61 -1.14
CA ASP A 9 -0.01 -27.77 -1.76
C ASP A 9 0.58 -27.50 -3.16
N LYS A 10 0.09 -26.50 -3.89
CA LYS A 10 0.66 -26.14 -5.21
C LYS A 10 1.89 -25.23 -5.13
N ALA A 11 2.15 -24.61 -3.98
CA ALA A 11 3.25 -23.64 -3.83
C ALA A 11 4.39 -24.12 -2.91
N ILE A 12 4.19 -25.12 -2.05
CA ILE A 12 5.14 -25.46 -0.96
C ILE A 12 5.76 -26.87 -1.05
N ALA A 13 5.42 -27.69 -2.05
CA ALA A 13 6.01 -29.04 -2.17
C ALA A 13 7.41 -29.03 -2.82
N ARG A 14 8.44 -28.61 -2.07
CA ARG A 14 9.85 -29.10 -2.06
C ARG A 14 10.75 -28.08 -1.33
N ASP A 15 10.95 -28.28 -0.04
CA ASP A 15 12.28 -28.34 0.60
C ASP A 15 12.14 -28.28 2.11
N SER A 16 12.53 -29.35 2.78
CA SER A 16 12.79 -29.37 4.22
C SER A 16 13.95 -30.29 4.51
N LYS A 17 15.08 -29.69 4.90
CA LYS A 17 16.12 -30.24 5.80
C LYS A 17 17.25 -29.22 5.99
N ALA A 18 17.37 -28.63 7.19
CA ALA A 18 18.48 -28.87 8.13
C ALA A 18 18.62 -27.78 9.22
N MET A 19 18.58 -28.26 10.48
CA MET A 19 19.42 -27.92 11.66
C MET A 19 19.51 -26.50 12.26
N ALA A 20 18.77 -26.31 13.36
CA ALA A 20 19.20 -26.18 14.76
C ALA A 20 20.44 -25.35 15.22
N THR A 21 20.13 -24.51 16.24
CA THR A 21 20.89 -24.05 17.44
C THR A 21 22.10 -23.12 17.30
N VAL A 22 22.04 -21.93 17.93
CA VAL A 22 23.00 -21.40 18.95
C VAL A 22 22.30 -20.31 19.82
N SER A 23 22.79 -20.20 21.05
CA SER A 23 22.34 -19.59 22.31
C SER A 23 22.35 -18.05 22.47
N ASN A 24 21.57 -17.62 23.47
CA ASN A 24 21.53 -16.33 24.17
C ASN A 24 22.91 -15.80 24.65
N SER A 25 23.08 -14.47 24.60
CA SER A 25 23.62 -13.72 25.75
C SER A 25 23.19 -12.25 25.72
N SER A 26 22.89 -11.74 26.91
CA SER A 26 22.39 -10.42 27.24
C SER A 26 23.52 -9.46 27.62
N SER A 27 23.43 -8.18 27.22
CA SER A 27 24.08 -7.10 27.95
C SER A 27 23.27 -5.79 27.85
N ARG A 28 22.97 -5.23 29.02
CA ARG A 28 22.42 -3.89 29.22
C ARG A 28 23.53 -2.87 29.03
N ASN A 29 23.26 -1.74 28.38
CA ASN A 29 24.03 -0.51 28.59
C ASN A 29 23.14 0.72 28.44
N ALA A 30 23.47 1.72 29.25
CA ALA A 30 22.72 2.92 29.56
C ALA A 30 22.56 3.89 28.37
N ILE A 31 21.42 4.58 28.34
CA ILE A 31 21.05 5.55 27.30
C ILE A 31 21.51 6.95 27.73
N ALA A 32 22.45 7.51 26.98
CA ALA A 32 22.66 8.95 26.89
C ALA A 32 21.93 9.46 25.64
N VAL A 33 21.15 10.53 25.79
CA VAL A 33 20.43 11.17 24.68
C VAL A 33 21.45 11.89 23.80
N ALA A 34 21.70 11.35 22.61
CA ALA A 34 22.49 12.00 21.58
C ALA A 34 21.61 12.30 20.36
N GLU A 35 21.48 13.58 20.03
CA GLU A 35 20.97 14.05 18.75
C GLU A 35 21.81 13.41 17.63
N THR A 36 21.25 12.40 16.98
CA THR A 36 21.94 11.75 15.88
C THR A 36 21.66 12.57 14.62
N GLN A 37 22.59 13.46 14.27
CA GLN A 37 22.70 13.90 12.89
C GLN A 37 23.09 12.68 12.06
N VAL A 38 22.16 12.22 11.22
CA VAL A 38 22.44 11.18 10.23
C VAL A 38 23.25 11.84 9.12
N GLU A 39 24.58 11.81 9.25
CA GLU A 39 25.46 12.01 8.11
C GLU A 39 25.31 10.81 7.16
N ASN A 40 24.48 10.99 6.13
CA ASN A 40 24.42 10.10 4.98
C ASN A 40 25.75 10.17 4.22
N THR A 41 26.67 9.27 4.54
CA THR A 41 27.84 9.01 3.70
C THR A 41 27.38 8.31 2.43
N THR A 42 27.24 9.10 1.36
CA THR A 42 26.86 8.67 0.01
C THR A 42 28.06 8.02 -0.68
N GLY A 43 28.23 6.71 -0.50
CA GLY A 43 29.15 5.89 -1.27
C GLY A 43 28.40 4.81 -2.06
N GLY A 44 27.86 5.18 -3.23
CA GLY A 44 27.15 4.23 -4.11
C GLY A 44 26.52 4.93 -5.32
N THR A 45 27.26 4.99 -6.43
CA THR A 45 26.83 5.29 -7.82
C THR A 45 25.66 6.26 -8.00
N SER A 46 26.00 7.55 -8.12
CA SER A 46 25.14 8.72 -8.26
C SER A 46 24.43 8.84 -9.62
N ARG A 47 23.59 7.86 -9.97
CA ARG A 47 22.68 8.04 -11.10
C ARG A 47 21.52 8.94 -10.68
N GLU A 48 21.16 9.91 -11.51
CA GLU A 48 19.90 10.66 -11.33
C GLU A 48 18.69 9.75 -11.67
N PRO A 49 17.73 9.60 -10.74
CA PRO A 49 16.49 8.87 -10.97
C PRO A 49 15.71 9.49 -12.12
N LYS A 50 15.22 8.65 -13.01
CA LYS A 50 14.35 9.07 -14.11
C LYS A 50 12.92 9.21 -13.59
N LEU A 51 12.54 10.43 -13.26
CA LEU A 51 11.18 10.75 -12.85
C LEU A 51 10.24 10.83 -14.05
N PRO A 52 8.94 10.50 -13.89
CA PRO A 52 7.93 10.80 -14.89
C PRO A 52 7.82 12.31 -15.17
N PRO A 53 7.25 12.73 -16.32
CA PRO A 53 7.05 14.14 -16.64
C PRO A 53 6.09 14.82 -15.64
N LYS A 54 6.54 15.92 -15.01
CA LYS A 54 5.71 16.70 -14.08
C LYS A 54 4.49 17.31 -14.78
N PRO A 55 3.33 17.41 -14.12
CA PRO A 55 2.21 18.23 -14.59
C PRO A 55 2.62 19.69 -14.80
N LYS A 56 2.05 20.34 -15.83
CA LYS A 56 2.46 21.70 -16.24
C LYS A 56 2.11 22.80 -15.22
N ASN A 57 1.12 22.57 -14.36
CA ASN A 57 0.54 23.56 -13.47
C ASN A 57 0.72 23.20 -11.99
N LEU A 58 1.85 22.56 -11.65
CA LEU A 58 2.18 22.32 -10.26
C LEU A 58 2.31 23.64 -9.50
N PRO A 59 1.84 23.68 -8.23
CA PRO A 59 2.10 24.80 -7.36
C PRO A 59 3.59 24.82 -6.98
N HIS A 60 4.15 26.00 -6.74
CA HIS A 60 5.56 26.20 -6.33
C HIS A 60 6.58 25.64 -7.35
N PRO A 61 6.52 26.03 -8.64
CA PRO A 61 7.41 25.52 -9.69
C PRO A 61 8.91 25.78 -9.44
N GLU A 62 9.24 26.74 -8.58
CA GLU A 62 10.59 27.07 -8.14
C GLU A 62 11.16 26.12 -7.07
N TYR A 63 10.30 25.39 -6.36
CA TYR A 63 10.73 24.46 -5.31
C TYR A 63 11.23 23.14 -5.91
N THR A 64 12.30 22.60 -5.34
CA THR A 64 12.80 21.26 -5.68
C THR A 64 13.17 20.53 -4.39
N THR A 65 12.66 19.31 -4.24
CA THR A 65 13.00 18.47 -3.09
C THR A 65 14.48 18.03 -3.19
N PRO A 66 15.35 18.35 -2.20
CA PRO A 66 16.74 17.91 -2.24
C PRO A 66 16.87 16.38 -2.14
N ARG A 67 17.81 15.79 -2.91
CA ARG A 67 18.16 14.36 -2.82
C ARG A 67 18.64 14.01 -1.40
N GLY A 68 18.27 12.82 -0.92
CA GLY A 68 18.68 12.32 0.40
C GLY A 68 18.13 13.08 1.62
N VAL A 69 17.29 14.11 1.44
CA VAL A 69 16.65 14.86 2.53
C VAL A 69 15.16 14.53 2.57
N SER A 70 14.62 14.17 3.73
CA SER A 70 13.19 13.87 3.84
C SER A 70 12.34 15.12 3.50
N PRO A 71 11.30 14.98 2.65
CA PRO A 71 10.33 16.04 2.37
C PRO A 71 9.67 16.63 3.61
N LEU A 72 9.55 15.84 4.68
CA LEU A 72 9.06 16.30 5.99
C LEU A 72 9.91 17.43 6.56
N ILE A 73 11.20 17.48 6.22
CA ILE A 73 12.15 18.48 6.70
C ILE A 73 12.34 19.59 5.66
N SER A 74 12.57 19.21 4.40
CA SER A 74 12.93 20.18 3.36
C SER A 74 11.78 21.10 2.95
N VAL A 75 10.53 20.63 3.00
CA VAL A 75 9.36 21.45 2.62
C VAL A 75 9.10 22.57 3.66
N PRO A 76 8.98 22.29 4.98
CA PRO A 76 8.83 23.36 5.96
C PRO A 76 10.03 24.32 6.02
N LYS A 77 11.26 23.82 5.81
CA LYS A 77 12.47 24.68 5.75
C LYS A 77 12.42 25.72 4.63
N ALA A 78 11.71 25.41 3.55
CA ALA A 78 11.45 26.35 2.45
C ALA A 78 10.24 27.28 2.69
N GLY A 79 9.63 27.24 3.88
CA GLY A 79 8.44 28.04 4.22
C GLY A 79 7.14 27.50 3.62
N LEU A 80 7.12 26.27 3.12
CA LEU A 80 5.95 25.65 2.51
C LEU A 80 5.22 24.72 3.49
N GLN A 81 3.91 24.60 3.33
CA GLN A 81 3.10 23.67 4.12
C GLN A 81 3.42 22.21 3.79
N TYR A 82 3.51 21.36 4.82
CA TYR A 82 3.63 19.91 4.70
C TYR A 82 2.53 19.16 5.48
N PRO A 83 1.80 18.21 4.86
CA PRO A 83 1.66 18.01 3.42
C PRO A 83 1.11 19.27 2.72
N ASN A 84 1.41 19.44 1.43
CA ASN A 84 0.99 20.63 0.68
C ASN A 84 -0.40 20.43 0.05
N TYR A 85 -1.32 21.34 0.34
CA TYR A 85 -2.70 21.35 -0.18
C TYR A 85 -2.98 22.51 -1.13
N THR A 86 -1.95 23.21 -1.63
CA THR A 86 -2.11 24.32 -2.57
C THR A 86 -2.91 23.85 -3.79
N PRO A 87 -4.04 24.50 -4.11
CA PRO A 87 -4.90 24.03 -5.20
C PRO A 87 -4.20 24.07 -6.57
N PHE A 88 -4.36 23.01 -7.34
CA PHE A 88 -4.13 22.96 -8.79
C PHE A 88 -5.08 21.94 -9.41
N LYS A 89 -5.23 21.98 -10.73
CA LYS A 89 -6.18 21.12 -11.47
C LYS A 89 -5.46 20.14 -12.38
N LEU A 90 -5.94 18.92 -12.45
CA LEU A 90 -5.50 17.92 -13.39
C LEU A 90 -6.66 17.58 -14.32
N PRO A 91 -6.39 17.15 -15.56
CA PRO A 91 -7.43 16.58 -16.40
C PRO A 91 -8.04 15.35 -15.72
N ASP A 92 -9.34 15.12 -15.95
CA ASP A 92 -10.02 13.93 -15.46
C ASP A 92 -9.31 12.67 -15.99
N LEU A 93 -9.23 11.62 -15.16
CA LEU A 93 -8.61 10.36 -15.56
C LEU A 93 -9.49 9.68 -16.61
N VAL A 94 -8.85 9.13 -17.63
CA VAL A 94 -9.51 8.33 -18.67
C VAL A 94 -8.91 6.93 -18.69
N GLU A 95 -9.56 5.99 -19.37
CA GLU A 95 -8.99 4.64 -19.52
C GLU A 95 -7.77 4.67 -20.44
N HIS A 96 -6.72 3.97 -20.03
CA HIS A 96 -5.48 3.79 -20.78
C HIS A 96 -5.07 2.31 -20.80
N PRO A 97 -4.36 1.85 -21.85
CA PRO A 97 -3.81 0.49 -21.87
C PRO A 97 -2.88 0.25 -20.67
N PHE A 98 -3.10 -0.86 -19.97
CA PHE A 98 -2.27 -1.30 -18.85
C PHE A 98 -1.79 -2.72 -19.10
N VAL A 99 -0.50 -2.97 -18.86
CA VAL A 99 0.11 -4.30 -18.93
C VAL A 99 0.77 -4.60 -17.59
N ASP A 100 0.25 -5.61 -16.90
CA ASP A 100 0.78 -6.00 -15.61
C ASP A 100 2.11 -6.73 -15.77
N ARG A 101 3.14 -6.22 -15.08
CA ARG A 101 4.51 -6.76 -15.10
C ARG A 101 4.62 -8.19 -14.56
N GLY A 102 3.65 -8.64 -13.76
CA GLY A 102 3.62 -10.00 -13.21
C GLY A 102 3.15 -11.09 -14.17
N ILE A 103 2.53 -10.74 -15.31
CA ILE A 103 1.95 -11.73 -16.26
C ILE A 103 3.05 -12.63 -16.86
N ASP A 104 4.11 -12.01 -17.37
CA ASP A 104 5.17 -12.71 -18.11
C ASP A 104 6.40 -13.06 -17.26
N SER A 105 6.31 -12.89 -15.94
CA SER A 105 7.43 -13.25 -15.05
C SER A 105 7.51 -14.77 -14.84
N ASP A 106 8.70 -15.30 -14.53
CA ASP A 106 8.87 -16.71 -14.12
C ASP A 106 7.95 -17.03 -12.93
N PRO A 107 7.02 -18.00 -13.05
CA PRO A 107 6.16 -18.39 -11.95
C PRO A 107 6.90 -18.86 -10.70
N LYS A 108 8.13 -19.38 -10.86
CA LYS A 108 8.99 -19.78 -9.74
C LYS A 108 9.66 -18.59 -9.06
N LYS A 109 9.66 -17.41 -9.69
CA LYS A 109 10.28 -16.17 -9.18
C LYS A 109 11.74 -16.40 -8.76
N SER A 110 12.45 -17.23 -9.53
CA SER A 110 13.71 -17.82 -9.10
C SER A 110 14.83 -16.79 -8.99
N LYS A 111 14.81 -15.73 -9.78
CA LYS A 111 15.82 -14.66 -9.77
C LYS A 111 15.67 -13.72 -8.58
N LEU A 112 14.44 -13.41 -8.20
CA LEU A 112 14.11 -12.58 -7.04
C LEU A 112 14.35 -13.37 -5.75
N LEU A 113 13.76 -14.57 -5.64
CA LEU A 113 13.86 -15.37 -4.43
C LEU A 113 15.30 -15.84 -4.19
N GLY A 114 16.05 -16.16 -5.25
CA GLY A 114 17.47 -16.51 -5.15
C GLY A 114 18.40 -15.33 -4.82
N ALA A 115 17.94 -14.08 -4.97
CA ALA A 115 18.68 -12.90 -4.54
C ALA A 115 18.42 -12.52 -3.07
N ALA A 116 17.39 -13.09 -2.45
CA ALA A 116 17.08 -12.86 -1.05
C ALA A 116 18.01 -13.73 -0.18
N SER A 117 18.53 -13.15 0.91
CA SER A 117 19.24 -13.96 1.91
C SER A 117 18.26 -14.85 2.69
N GLU A 118 17.01 -14.44 2.80
CA GLU A 118 15.94 -15.19 3.44
C GLU A 118 14.57 -14.76 2.90
N VAL A 119 13.64 -15.71 2.78
CA VAL A 119 12.24 -15.48 2.39
C VAL A 119 11.34 -15.96 3.52
N LYS A 120 10.62 -15.04 4.18
CA LYS A 120 9.74 -15.37 5.29
C LYS A 120 8.28 -15.20 4.89
N HIS A 121 7.55 -16.31 4.77
CA HIS A 121 6.10 -16.24 4.66
C HIS A 121 5.50 -15.96 6.04
N LEU A 122 4.98 -14.75 6.24
CA LEU A 122 4.54 -14.27 7.56
C LEU A 122 3.27 -14.97 8.04
N THR A 123 2.37 -15.28 7.12
CA THR A 123 1.16 -16.08 7.39
C THR A 123 0.89 -17.03 6.21
N PRO A 124 0.04 -18.07 6.38
CA PRO A 124 -0.22 -19.02 5.31
C PRO A 124 -0.77 -18.38 4.02
N SER A 125 -1.69 -17.42 4.15
CA SER A 125 -2.49 -16.89 3.04
C SER A 125 -2.06 -15.52 2.53
N ILE A 126 -1.27 -14.76 3.31
CA ILE A 126 -0.88 -13.39 2.98
C ILE A 126 0.48 -13.02 3.58
N GLY A 127 1.20 -12.12 2.93
CA GLY A 127 2.41 -11.53 3.47
C GLY A 127 3.65 -12.36 3.20
N THR A 128 4.71 -11.72 2.75
CA THR A 128 6.05 -12.28 2.62
C THR A 128 7.10 -11.22 2.88
N GLU A 129 8.04 -11.45 3.77
CA GLU A 129 9.20 -10.58 3.97
C GLU A 129 10.38 -11.12 3.15
N LEU A 130 10.98 -10.23 2.34
CA LEU A 130 12.23 -10.51 1.62
C LEU A 130 13.38 -9.84 2.38
N VAL A 131 14.35 -10.64 2.82
CA VAL A 131 15.50 -10.17 3.60
C VAL A 131 16.74 -10.10 2.71
N GLY A 132 17.59 -9.10 2.93
CA GLY A 132 18.89 -8.97 2.26
C GLY A 132 18.86 -8.38 0.86
N ILE A 133 17.70 -7.89 0.39
CA ILE A 133 17.54 -7.23 -0.92
C ILE A 133 17.36 -5.73 -0.76
N GLN A 134 17.90 -4.95 -1.69
CA GLN A 134 17.58 -3.53 -1.87
C GLN A 134 16.72 -3.36 -3.14
N LEU A 135 15.60 -2.66 -3.04
CA LEU A 135 14.69 -2.46 -4.19
C LEU A 135 15.39 -1.74 -5.36
N THR A 136 16.28 -0.79 -5.04
CA THR A 136 17.04 -0.01 -6.02
C THR A 136 18.09 -0.83 -6.76
N SER A 137 18.46 -2.03 -6.28
CA SER A 137 19.39 -2.93 -6.97
C SER A 137 18.70 -3.99 -7.83
N LEU A 138 17.37 -4.05 -7.84
CA LEU A 138 16.64 -5.04 -8.63
C LEU A 138 16.78 -4.76 -10.12
N ASP A 139 17.09 -5.80 -10.89
CA ASP A 139 16.94 -5.75 -12.34
C ASP A 139 15.46 -5.90 -12.76
N ASP A 140 15.18 -5.70 -14.04
CA ASP A 140 13.81 -5.72 -14.56
C ASP A 140 13.16 -7.11 -14.48
N THR A 141 13.95 -8.20 -14.52
CA THR A 141 13.43 -9.56 -14.33
C THR A 141 12.96 -9.74 -12.89
N GLN A 142 13.77 -9.33 -11.92
CA GLN A 142 13.45 -9.40 -10.51
C GLN A 142 12.27 -8.48 -10.15
N LYS A 143 12.15 -7.30 -10.76
CA LYS A 143 10.98 -6.43 -10.59
C LYS A 143 9.70 -7.10 -11.11
N ASN A 144 9.73 -7.74 -12.27
CA ASN A 144 8.58 -8.49 -12.81
C ASN A 144 8.18 -9.64 -11.86
N GLU A 145 9.17 -10.40 -11.38
CA GLU A 145 8.94 -11.47 -10.39
C GLU A 145 8.42 -10.93 -9.05
N LEU A 146 8.80 -9.71 -8.65
CA LEU A 146 8.29 -9.04 -7.46
C LEU A 146 6.82 -8.64 -7.66
N ALA A 147 6.45 -8.11 -8.83
CA ALA A 147 5.05 -7.82 -9.16
C ALA A 147 4.20 -9.09 -9.03
N ARG A 148 4.68 -10.21 -9.57
CA ARG A 148 4.01 -11.51 -9.42
C ARG A 148 3.95 -11.99 -7.98
N LEU A 149 5.03 -11.85 -7.21
CA LEU A 149 5.04 -12.24 -5.80
C LEU A 149 4.00 -11.44 -5.02
N VAL A 150 3.92 -10.13 -5.24
CA VAL A 150 2.93 -9.24 -4.60
C VAL A 150 1.51 -9.63 -5.01
N ALA A 151 1.27 -9.92 -6.29
CA ALA A 151 -0.03 -10.39 -6.79
C ALA A 151 -0.47 -11.72 -6.14
N GLU A 152 0.47 -12.65 -5.92
CA GLU A 152 0.20 -13.97 -5.31
C GLU A 152 0.09 -13.92 -3.78
N ARG A 153 0.85 -13.03 -3.12
CA ARG A 153 0.96 -12.95 -1.65
C ARG A 153 0.18 -11.79 -1.02
N GLY A 154 -0.44 -10.95 -1.84
CA GLY A 154 -1.16 -9.75 -1.43
C GLY A 154 -0.23 -8.60 -1.01
N VAL A 155 0.77 -8.86 -0.16
CA VAL A 155 1.73 -7.87 0.31
C VAL A 155 3.13 -8.46 0.53
N VAL A 156 4.15 -7.72 0.14
CA VAL A 156 5.57 -8.04 0.35
C VAL A 156 6.21 -6.93 1.20
N PHE A 157 7.06 -7.33 2.14
CA PHE A 157 7.74 -6.45 3.09
C PHE A 157 9.24 -6.52 2.92
N LEU A 158 9.90 -5.37 3.06
CA LEU A 158 11.35 -5.27 3.10
C LEU A 158 11.76 -4.30 4.21
N ARG A 159 12.81 -4.63 4.94
CA ARG A 159 13.40 -3.75 5.96
C ARG A 159 14.63 -3.03 5.41
N ASP A 160 15.04 -1.97 6.09
CA ASP A 160 16.34 -1.31 5.91
C ASP A 160 16.62 -0.90 4.45
N GLN A 161 15.62 -0.34 3.77
CA GLN A 161 15.77 0.10 2.38
C GLN A 161 16.49 1.44 2.30
N LYS A 162 17.61 1.46 1.57
CA LYS A 162 18.42 2.65 1.29
C LYS A 162 17.96 3.23 -0.04
N MET A 163 16.89 4.02 0.01
CA MET A 163 16.41 4.79 -1.13
C MET A 163 15.95 6.16 -0.66
N ASP A 164 15.92 7.16 -1.52
CA ASP A 164 15.17 8.40 -1.26
C ASP A 164 13.84 8.44 -2.02
N VAL A 165 13.08 9.52 -1.85
CA VAL A 165 11.76 9.67 -2.48
C VAL A 165 11.84 9.65 -4.02
N HIS A 166 12.94 10.11 -4.62
CA HIS A 166 13.10 10.14 -6.07
C HIS A 166 13.29 8.73 -6.62
N GLU A 167 14.08 7.92 -5.92
CA GLU A 167 14.29 6.51 -6.24
C GLU A 167 13.02 5.68 -6.01
N GLN A 168 12.23 6.00 -4.99
CA GLN A 168 10.92 5.37 -4.78
C GLN A 168 9.95 5.67 -5.94
N ILE A 169 9.96 6.90 -6.47
CA ILE A 169 9.14 7.29 -7.63
C ILE A 169 9.61 6.55 -8.89
N GLU A 170 10.92 6.55 -9.17
CA GLU A 170 11.48 5.82 -10.31
C GLU A 170 11.14 4.33 -10.22
N PHE A 171 11.33 3.71 -9.05
CA PHE A 171 10.99 2.31 -8.82
C PHE A 171 9.50 2.03 -9.05
N GLY A 172 8.60 2.85 -8.48
CA GLY A 172 7.17 2.71 -8.69
C GLY A 172 6.76 2.86 -10.16
N SER A 173 7.38 3.79 -10.89
CA SER A 173 7.06 4.07 -12.30
C SER A 173 7.36 2.91 -13.25
N TYR A 174 8.19 1.94 -12.83
CA TYR A 174 8.44 0.73 -13.59
C TYR A 174 7.17 -0.12 -13.79
N PHE A 175 6.29 -0.14 -12.79
CA PHE A 175 5.12 -1.01 -12.75
C PHE A 175 3.89 -0.42 -13.45
N GLY A 176 3.89 0.88 -13.76
CA GLY A 176 2.78 1.55 -14.44
C GLY A 176 2.83 3.06 -14.28
N GLU A 177 1.84 3.74 -14.87
CA GLU A 177 1.64 5.17 -14.64
C GLU A 177 1.36 5.44 -13.16
N LEU A 178 2.05 6.44 -12.60
CA LEU A 178 1.90 6.77 -11.19
C LEU A 178 0.64 7.58 -10.94
N HIS A 179 -0.14 7.12 -9.97
CA HIS A 179 -1.35 7.78 -9.52
C HIS A 179 -1.01 9.10 -8.82
N ILE A 180 -1.71 10.18 -9.18
CA ILE A 180 -1.70 11.44 -8.44
C ILE A 180 -3.03 11.58 -7.71
N HIS A 181 -2.98 11.51 -6.38
CA HIS A 181 -4.17 11.46 -5.55
C HIS A 181 -5.05 12.72 -5.68
N GLN A 182 -6.35 12.49 -5.85
CA GLN A 182 -7.34 13.54 -6.14
C GLN A 182 -7.44 14.60 -5.02
N MET A 183 -7.53 14.17 -3.76
CA MET A 183 -7.78 15.07 -2.61
C MET A 183 -6.69 15.14 -1.52
N ALA A 184 -5.68 14.28 -1.54
CA ALA A 184 -4.66 14.23 -0.49
C ALA A 184 -3.63 15.36 -0.61
N GLY A 185 -2.89 15.64 0.46
CA GLY A 185 -1.72 16.50 0.37
C GLY A 185 -0.64 15.86 -0.52
N ILE A 186 0.20 16.68 -1.13
CA ILE A 186 1.33 16.23 -1.95
C ILE A 186 2.65 16.81 -1.42
N ILE A 187 3.76 16.34 -1.98
CA ILE A 187 5.03 17.07 -1.97
C ILE A 187 4.98 18.07 -3.15
N PRO A 188 5.33 19.36 -2.96
CA PRO A 188 5.09 20.40 -3.97
C PRO A 188 5.58 20.06 -5.39
N ASP A 189 6.80 19.54 -5.51
CA ASP A 189 7.42 19.24 -6.80
C ASP A 189 7.38 17.75 -7.19
N LEU A 190 6.84 16.89 -6.30
CA LEU A 190 6.73 15.44 -6.46
C LEU A 190 5.26 15.01 -6.26
N PRO A 191 4.35 15.35 -7.20
CA PRO A 191 2.90 15.16 -7.04
C PRO A 191 2.44 13.70 -6.98
N TRP A 192 3.27 12.76 -7.43
CA TRP A 192 3.00 11.31 -7.38
C TRP A 192 3.12 10.72 -5.98
N VAL A 193 3.64 11.50 -5.03
CA VAL A 193 3.85 11.06 -3.66
C VAL A 193 2.69 11.55 -2.80
N HIS A 194 2.05 10.62 -2.13
CA HIS A 194 1.07 10.87 -1.09
C HIS A 194 1.77 10.75 0.29
N PRO A 195 1.99 11.85 1.01
CA PRO A 195 2.51 11.82 2.37
C PRO A 195 1.48 11.23 3.34
N ILE A 196 1.86 10.14 4.03
CA ILE A 196 1.09 9.58 5.13
C ILE A 196 1.64 10.19 6.42
N HIS A 197 1.00 11.26 6.89
CA HIS A 197 1.47 12.10 7.98
C HIS A 197 0.43 12.24 9.09
N LYS A 198 0.81 11.95 10.33
CA LYS A 198 0.02 12.22 11.55
C LYS A 198 0.95 12.62 12.69
N ASP A 199 0.57 13.65 13.43
CA ASP A 199 1.31 14.24 14.54
C ASP A 199 0.36 14.63 15.68
N GLU A 200 0.80 15.48 16.60
CA GLU A 200 0.00 15.98 17.72
C GLU A 200 -1.24 16.79 17.29
N THR A 201 -1.29 17.28 16.04
CA THR A 201 -2.43 18.02 15.49
C THR A 201 -3.52 17.12 14.95
N ALA A 202 -3.28 15.79 14.89
CA ALA A 202 -4.21 14.82 14.35
C ALA A 202 -5.50 14.72 15.18
N LYS A 203 -6.59 15.33 14.68
CA LYS A 203 -7.94 15.18 15.23
C LYS A 203 -8.59 13.89 14.74
N ASN A 204 -9.36 13.22 15.63
CA ASN A 204 -10.16 12.04 15.31
C ASN A 204 -9.38 10.93 14.57
N GLY A 205 -8.12 10.67 14.92
CA GLY A 205 -7.30 9.74 14.14
C GLY A 205 -7.89 8.33 14.01
N ARG A 206 -8.71 7.88 14.98
CA ARG A 206 -9.46 6.62 14.91
C ARG A 206 -10.52 6.57 13.81
N SER A 207 -11.11 7.69 13.41
CA SER A 207 -12.13 7.71 12.33
C SER A 207 -11.56 7.39 10.94
N HIS A 208 -10.23 7.23 10.84
CA HIS A 208 -9.52 6.85 9.63
C HIS A 208 -9.11 5.36 9.64
N GLN A 209 -9.45 4.60 10.71
CA GLN A 209 -9.18 3.17 10.82
C GLN A 209 -10.31 2.35 10.19
N ILE A 210 -10.41 2.42 8.87
CA ILE A 210 -11.42 1.73 8.08
C ILE A 210 -10.75 0.71 7.18
N TRP A 211 -11.36 -0.46 7.01
CA TRP A 211 -10.85 -1.48 6.10
C TRP A 211 -11.15 -1.10 4.67
N HIS A 212 -10.11 -0.94 3.85
CA HIS A 212 -10.29 -0.47 2.48
C HIS A 212 -9.26 -0.98 1.48
N SER A 213 -9.67 -0.91 0.22
CA SER A 213 -8.80 -0.85 -0.95
C SER A 213 -8.72 0.63 -1.36
N ASP A 214 -7.52 1.12 -1.63
CA ASP A 214 -7.23 2.51 -2.00
C ASP A 214 -8.01 2.91 -3.26
N VAL A 215 -8.69 4.06 -3.17
CA VAL A 215 -9.27 4.80 -4.31
C VAL A 215 -10.10 3.93 -5.29
N SER A 216 -10.80 2.93 -4.77
CA SER A 216 -11.59 1.97 -5.59
C SER A 216 -12.73 2.60 -6.42
N TYR A 217 -13.03 3.89 -6.23
CA TYR A 217 -13.99 4.63 -7.07
C TYR A 217 -13.43 5.08 -8.41
N GLU A 218 -12.13 4.95 -8.67
CA GLU A 218 -11.56 5.30 -9.97
C GLU A 218 -11.94 4.31 -11.07
N ILE A 219 -11.87 4.78 -12.32
CA ILE A 219 -12.14 3.95 -13.50
C ILE A 219 -11.09 2.83 -13.59
N GLN A 220 -9.83 3.20 -13.38
CA GLN A 220 -8.67 2.32 -13.23
C GLN A 220 -8.06 2.56 -11.85
N PRO A 221 -8.53 1.86 -10.81
CA PRO A 221 -8.02 2.01 -9.45
C PRO A 221 -6.53 1.71 -9.34
N PRO A 222 -5.88 2.17 -8.25
CA PRO A 222 -4.51 1.78 -7.96
C PRO A 222 -4.32 0.25 -7.88
N GLY A 223 -3.21 -0.25 -8.42
CA GLY A 223 -2.74 -1.63 -8.30
C GLY A 223 -1.63 -1.76 -7.26
N LEU A 224 -0.38 -1.89 -7.70
CA LEU A 224 0.75 -1.95 -6.79
C LEU A 224 0.94 -0.60 -6.09
N THR A 225 0.98 -0.65 -4.76
CA THR A 225 1.19 0.51 -3.91
C THR A 225 2.37 0.26 -2.97
N PHE A 226 3.22 1.27 -2.84
CA PHE A 226 4.48 1.25 -2.12
C PHE A 226 4.40 2.27 -0.99
N LEU A 227 4.57 1.83 0.26
CA LEU A 227 4.68 2.72 1.41
C LEU A 227 6.01 2.49 2.09
N ARG A 228 6.82 3.55 2.18
CA ARG A 228 8.03 3.60 2.99
C ARG A 228 7.78 4.43 4.24
N MET A 229 8.23 3.94 5.39
CA MET A 229 8.16 4.69 6.65
C MET A 229 9.47 5.44 6.92
N ASP A 230 9.39 6.77 7.01
CA ASP A 230 10.54 7.65 7.27
C ASP A 230 10.70 7.91 8.78
N THR A 231 9.58 8.11 9.49
CA THR A 231 9.58 8.41 10.92
C THR A 231 8.54 7.55 11.63
N LEU A 232 8.97 6.87 12.69
CA LEU A 232 8.12 6.06 13.53
C LEU A 232 7.78 6.74 14.86
N PRO A 233 6.58 6.47 15.40
CA PRO A 233 6.16 7.05 16.65
C PRO A 233 6.93 6.47 17.84
N LYS A 234 7.28 7.34 18.79
CA LYS A 234 7.85 7.00 20.10
C LYS A 234 6.75 6.78 21.16
N ALA A 235 5.72 6.00 20.81
CA ALA A 235 4.55 5.81 21.66
C ALA A 235 4.66 4.63 22.64
N GLY A 236 5.80 3.94 22.67
CA GLY A 236 6.05 2.87 23.62
C GLY A 236 6.22 3.38 25.06
N PRO A 237 6.00 2.54 26.07
CA PRO A 237 6.48 2.79 27.44
C PRO A 237 7.92 3.31 27.41
N ASP A 238 8.27 4.30 28.23
CA ASP A 238 9.61 4.90 28.25
C ASP A 238 10.07 5.58 26.95
N GLY A 239 9.16 5.81 25.99
CA GLY A 239 9.43 6.55 24.76
C GLY A 239 10.15 5.77 23.66
N TYR A 240 10.13 4.43 23.70
CA TYR A 240 10.67 3.63 22.58
C TYR A 240 9.72 3.59 21.37
N GLU A 241 10.26 3.21 20.22
CA GLU A 241 9.50 3.12 18.95
C GLU A 241 8.42 2.04 19.00
N ALA A 242 7.15 2.47 19.01
CA ALA A 242 5.99 1.60 19.05
C ALA A 242 4.73 2.29 18.53
N GLY A 243 3.78 1.50 18.06
CA GLY A 243 2.52 1.96 17.49
C GLY A 243 2.62 2.29 16.00
N GLY A 244 1.47 2.48 15.36
CA GLY A 244 1.39 2.84 13.95
C GLY A 244 1.54 1.67 12.99
N ASP A 245 1.29 0.45 13.46
CA ASP A 245 1.28 -0.75 12.63
C ASP A 245 0.24 -0.64 11.50
N THR A 246 0.34 -1.55 10.53
CA THR A 246 -0.66 -1.68 9.47
C THR A 246 -1.06 -3.13 9.35
N ILE A 247 -2.36 -3.38 9.16
CA ILE A 247 -2.91 -4.72 8.96
C ILE A 247 -3.42 -4.81 7.53
N TRP A 248 -3.14 -5.93 6.86
CA TRP A 248 -3.70 -6.30 5.57
C TRP A 248 -4.53 -7.57 5.71
N ALA A 249 -5.57 -7.70 4.89
CA ALA A 249 -6.39 -8.90 4.74
C ALA A 249 -6.40 -9.36 3.28
N SER A 250 -6.30 -10.67 3.05
CA SER A 250 -6.32 -11.28 1.72
C SER A 250 -7.75 -11.43 1.21
N GLY A 251 -8.09 -10.69 0.15
CA GLY A 251 -9.38 -10.81 -0.51
C GLY A 251 -9.58 -12.18 -1.18
N TYR A 252 -8.49 -12.86 -1.60
CA TYR A 252 -8.54 -14.24 -2.07
C TYR A 252 -8.93 -15.22 -0.96
N GLY A 253 -8.23 -15.14 0.18
CA GLY A 253 -8.46 -16.02 1.32
C GLY A 253 -9.89 -15.88 1.85
N ILE A 254 -10.36 -14.63 1.95
CA ILE A 254 -11.73 -14.33 2.34
C ILE A 254 -12.73 -14.89 1.35
N TYR A 255 -12.60 -14.57 0.06
CA TYR A 255 -13.53 -15.06 -0.98
C TYR A 255 -13.62 -16.59 -0.97
N GLU A 256 -12.48 -17.28 -0.85
CA GLU A 256 -12.46 -18.75 -0.87
C GLU A 256 -13.04 -19.40 0.39
N SER A 257 -13.06 -18.68 1.50
CA SER A 257 -13.70 -19.14 2.73
C SER A 257 -15.23 -19.17 2.64
N LEU A 258 -15.82 -18.43 1.71
CA LEU A 258 -17.26 -18.32 1.54
C LEU A 258 -17.88 -19.62 1.01
N SER A 259 -19.15 -19.85 1.36
CA SER A 259 -19.88 -21.01 0.83
C SER A 259 -20.03 -20.93 -0.70
N PRO A 260 -20.06 -22.07 -1.42
CA PRO A 260 -20.27 -22.06 -2.87
C PRO A 260 -21.53 -21.30 -3.30
N THR A 261 -22.61 -21.38 -2.52
CA THR A 261 -23.86 -20.64 -2.76
C THR A 261 -23.64 -19.13 -2.70
N LEU A 262 -22.97 -18.65 -1.65
CA LEU A 262 -22.69 -17.23 -1.51
C LEU A 262 -21.74 -16.74 -2.61
N LYS A 263 -20.69 -17.50 -2.93
CA LYS A 263 -19.80 -17.20 -4.06
C LYS A 263 -20.59 -17.03 -5.36
N GLY A 264 -21.48 -17.98 -5.67
CA GLY A 264 -22.32 -17.92 -6.87
C GLY A 264 -23.22 -16.69 -6.92
N ILE A 265 -23.76 -16.25 -5.78
CA ILE A 265 -24.53 -15.00 -5.70
C ILE A 265 -23.62 -13.80 -5.93
N LEU A 266 -22.54 -13.66 -5.16
CA LEU A 266 -21.67 -12.48 -5.19
C LEU A 266 -21.02 -12.24 -6.55
N GLU A 267 -20.70 -13.30 -7.30
CA GLU A 267 -20.14 -13.20 -8.66
C GLU A 267 -21.10 -12.56 -9.68
N THR A 268 -22.41 -12.58 -9.41
CA THR A 268 -23.39 -11.92 -10.28
C THR A 268 -23.50 -10.42 -10.01
N LEU A 269 -23.10 -9.97 -8.82
CA LEU A 269 -23.34 -8.63 -8.32
C LEU A 269 -22.26 -7.64 -8.74
N GLU A 270 -22.69 -6.39 -8.86
CA GLU A 270 -21.85 -5.21 -9.05
C GLU A 270 -22.17 -4.20 -7.97
N ALA A 271 -21.21 -3.33 -7.65
CA ALA A 271 -21.35 -2.31 -6.63
C ALA A 271 -20.92 -0.94 -7.15
N LYS A 272 -21.60 0.10 -6.65
CA LYS A 272 -21.26 1.49 -6.89
C LYS A 272 -20.18 1.93 -5.90
N HIS A 273 -19.06 2.42 -6.42
CA HIS A 273 -17.96 3.01 -5.67
C HIS A 273 -17.98 4.52 -5.88
N SER A 274 -17.90 5.31 -4.80
CA SER A 274 -18.11 6.76 -4.84
C SER A 274 -16.97 7.54 -4.19
N GLY A 275 -16.40 8.49 -4.93
CA GLY A 275 -15.42 9.45 -4.43
C GLY A 275 -16.04 10.73 -3.84
N LEU A 276 -17.37 10.89 -3.93
CA LEU A 276 -18.06 12.13 -3.55
C LEU A 276 -17.91 12.45 -2.06
N GLU A 277 -18.13 11.47 -1.17
CA GLU A 277 -17.99 11.68 0.27
C GLU A 277 -16.56 12.09 0.66
N GLN A 278 -15.54 11.53 -0.01
CA GLN A 278 -14.15 11.92 0.21
C GLN A 278 -13.91 13.36 -0.25
N ALA A 279 -14.46 13.75 -1.41
CA ALA A 279 -14.37 15.12 -1.90
C ALA A 279 -15.08 16.11 -0.97
N GLU A 280 -16.28 15.79 -0.49
CA GLU A 280 -17.01 16.62 0.48
C GLU A 280 -16.20 16.80 1.78
N LYS A 281 -15.61 15.72 2.31
CA LYS A 281 -14.74 15.80 3.50
C LYS A 281 -13.53 16.68 3.25
N ALA A 282 -12.89 16.58 2.08
CA ALA A 282 -11.75 17.41 1.72
C ALA A 282 -12.12 18.90 1.61
N LEU A 283 -13.26 19.22 0.98
CA LEU A 283 -13.78 20.59 0.84
C LEU A 283 -14.27 21.21 2.15
N LYS A 284 -14.82 20.40 3.06
CA LYS A 284 -15.18 20.85 4.42
C LYS A 284 -13.95 21.13 5.29
N GLY A 285 -12.81 20.54 4.95
CA GLY A 285 -11.50 20.86 5.54
C GLY A 285 -10.72 21.86 4.69
N ASN A 286 -9.43 22.01 4.99
CA ASN A 286 -8.50 22.82 4.18
C ASN A 286 -7.86 21.98 3.05
N GLY A 287 -8.60 21.02 2.49
CA GLY A 287 -8.14 20.18 1.39
C GLY A 287 -8.31 20.86 0.03
N CYS A 288 -7.88 20.17 -1.04
CA CYS A 288 -8.12 20.61 -2.41
C CYS A 288 -8.68 19.46 -3.27
N LEU A 289 -9.33 19.81 -4.38
CA LEU A 289 -9.80 18.85 -5.38
C LEU A 289 -9.03 19.05 -6.69
N ARG A 290 -8.21 18.06 -7.06
CA ARG A 290 -7.42 18.11 -8.31
C ARG A 290 -8.22 17.71 -9.54
N ARG A 291 -9.21 16.82 -9.39
CA ARG A 291 -10.17 16.40 -10.42
C ARG A 291 -11.58 16.42 -9.85
N ASN A 292 -12.57 16.28 -10.72
CA ASN A 292 -13.95 16.14 -10.28
C ASN A 292 -14.14 14.78 -9.58
N PRO A 293 -14.91 14.71 -8.47
CA PRO A 293 -15.26 13.43 -7.89
C PRO A 293 -16.14 12.63 -8.85
N ILE A 294 -15.93 11.32 -8.89
CA ILE A 294 -16.66 10.41 -9.76
C ILE A 294 -17.28 9.26 -8.97
N GLU A 295 -18.22 8.57 -9.62
CA GLU A 295 -18.73 7.29 -9.20
C GLU A 295 -18.49 6.27 -10.32
N THR A 296 -18.19 5.04 -9.94
CA THR A 296 -17.96 3.93 -10.87
C THR A 296 -18.70 2.68 -10.40
N ILE A 297 -18.97 1.77 -11.33
CA ILE A 297 -19.56 0.47 -11.04
C ILE A 297 -18.48 -0.58 -11.29
N HIS A 298 -18.19 -1.37 -10.25
CA HIS A 298 -17.21 -2.45 -10.28
C HIS A 298 -17.86 -3.76 -9.82
N PRO A 299 -17.36 -4.92 -10.24
CA PRO A 299 -17.92 -6.19 -9.78
C PRO A 299 -17.63 -6.41 -8.29
N VAL A 300 -18.58 -7.00 -7.55
CA VAL A 300 -18.40 -7.35 -6.12
C VAL A 300 -17.33 -8.43 -5.94
N VAL A 301 -17.19 -9.31 -6.94
CA VAL A 301 -16.10 -10.28 -7.06
C VAL A 301 -15.39 -10.00 -8.37
N ARG A 302 -14.10 -9.70 -8.29
CA ARG A 302 -13.26 -9.50 -9.47
C ARG A 302 -12.29 -10.66 -9.66
N THR A 303 -11.82 -10.85 -10.89
CA THR A 303 -10.71 -11.75 -11.21
C THR A 303 -9.41 -10.94 -11.31
N HIS A 304 -8.34 -11.44 -10.70
CA HIS A 304 -7.02 -10.81 -10.76
C HIS A 304 -6.28 -11.25 -12.03
N PRO A 305 -5.79 -10.33 -12.88
CA PRO A 305 -5.27 -10.67 -14.21
C PRO A 305 -4.03 -11.58 -14.19
N VAL A 306 -3.13 -11.40 -13.21
CA VAL A 306 -1.90 -12.22 -13.09
C VAL A 306 -2.17 -13.62 -12.53
N THR A 307 -2.96 -13.72 -11.46
CA THR A 307 -3.13 -14.97 -10.71
C THR A 307 -4.31 -15.80 -11.21
N GLY A 308 -5.25 -15.19 -11.93
CA GLY A 308 -6.54 -15.79 -12.30
C GLY A 308 -7.46 -16.06 -11.11
N GLN A 309 -7.10 -15.60 -9.90
CA GLN A 309 -7.88 -15.84 -8.69
C GLN A 309 -8.98 -14.80 -8.53
N LYS A 310 -10.09 -15.22 -7.94
CA LYS A 310 -11.22 -14.35 -7.58
C LYS A 310 -11.03 -13.75 -6.19
N THR A 311 -11.39 -12.50 -6.04
CA THR A 311 -11.26 -11.73 -4.80
C THR A 311 -12.49 -10.84 -4.60
N LEU A 312 -12.90 -10.65 -3.34
CA LEU A 312 -13.90 -9.65 -3.00
C LEU A 312 -13.37 -8.25 -3.37
N TYR A 313 -14.25 -7.37 -3.85
CA TYR A 313 -13.91 -6.01 -4.25
C TYR A 313 -14.97 -5.00 -3.79
N VAL A 314 -15.21 -5.00 -2.48
CA VAL A 314 -16.06 -4.02 -1.79
C VAL A 314 -15.33 -3.52 -0.56
N ASN A 315 -15.59 -2.28 -0.14
CA ASN A 315 -14.99 -1.75 1.08
C ASN A 315 -15.85 -0.70 1.77
N GLU A 316 -15.59 -0.53 3.06
CA GLU A 316 -16.31 0.37 3.96
C GLU A 316 -16.24 1.84 3.52
N ASN A 317 -15.11 2.25 2.94
CA ASN A 317 -14.88 3.66 2.63
C ASN A 317 -15.64 4.12 1.37
N PHE A 318 -15.58 3.32 0.31
CA PHE A 318 -15.96 3.75 -1.03
C PHE A 318 -17.18 3.05 -1.62
N THR A 319 -17.49 1.82 -1.18
CA THR A 319 -18.64 1.08 -1.72
C THR A 319 -19.94 1.56 -1.07
N LYS A 320 -20.90 2.02 -1.87
CA LYS A 320 -22.13 2.68 -1.37
C LYS A 320 -23.41 1.89 -1.62
N GLU A 321 -23.43 1.07 -2.66
CA GLU A 321 -24.65 0.42 -3.12
C GLU A 321 -24.31 -0.83 -3.92
N ILE A 322 -25.08 -1.90 -3.75
CA ILE A 322 -25.13 -3.04 -4.66
C ILE A 322 -26.13 -2.70 -5.76
N VAL A 323 -25.68 -2.76 -7.02
CA VAL A 323 -26.47 -2.35 -8.17
C VAL A 323 -27.60 -3.36 -8.42
N GLY A 324 -28.81 -2.84 -8.65
CA GLY A 324 -29.96 -3.66 -9.09
C GLY A 324 -30.69 -4.44 -8.00
N VAL A 325 -30.46 -4.12 -6.71
CA VAL A 325 -31.15 -4.74 -5.57
C VAL A 325 -31.75 -3.67 -4.64
N GLU A 326 -32.67 -4.06 -3.76
CA GLU A 326 -33.29 -3.14 -2.81
C GLU A 326 -32.27 -2.55 -1.84
N LYS A 327 -32.42 -1.26 -1.53
CA LYS A 327 -31.53 -0.52 -0.63
C LYS A 327 -31.25 -1.23 0.69
N ARG A 328 -32.29 -1.74 1.37
CA ARG A 328 -32.12 -2.46 2.65
C ARG A 328 -31.31 -3.74 2.51
N PHE A 329 -31.48 -4.46 1.40
CA PHE A 329 -30.70 -5.66 1.10
C PHE A 329 -29.24 -5.28 0.79
N SER A 330 -29.02 -4.26 -0.04
CA SER A 330 -27.69 -3.70 -0.31
C SER A 330 -26.95 -3.33 0.97
N GLU A 331 -27.58 -2.55 1.85
CA GLU A 331 -26.99 -2.12 3.13
C GLU A 331 -26.63 -3.32 4.01
N SER A 332 -27.53 -4.30 4.12
CA SER A 332 -27.30 -5.50 4.93
C SER A 332 -26.17 -6.37 4.37
N LEU A 333 -26.10 -6.52 3.04
CA LEU A 333 -25.06 -7.30 2.39
C LEU A 333 -23.69 -6.60 2.52
N LEU A 334 -23.63 -5.29 2.35
CA LEU A 334 -22.38 -4.53 2.52
C LEU A 334 -21.90 -4.58 3.98
N ASP A 335 -22.78 -4.46 4.97
CA ASP A 335 -22.41 -4.63 6.39
C ASP A 335 -21.83 -6.02 6.65
N PHE A 336 -22.49 -7.08 6.15
CA PHE A 336 -22.00 -8.45 6.26
C PHE A 336 -20.61 -8.62 5.62
N LEU A 337 -20.39 -8.12 4.39
CA LEU A 337 -19.11 -8.24 3.69
C LEU A 337 -18.01 -7.44 4.40
N ASN A 338 -18.31 -6.23 4.86
CA ASN A 338 -17.34 -5.40 5.60
C ASN A 338 -16.92 -6.05 6.91
N ARG A 339 -17.86 -6.62 7.68
CA ARG A 339 -17.55 -7.40 8.89
C ARG A 339 -16.72 -8.63 8.57
N THR A 340 -17.07 -9.35 7.50
CA THR A 340 -16.30 -10.51 7.04
C THR A 340 -14.84 -10.15 6.76
N VAL A 341 -14.57 -9.00 6.13
CA VAL A 341 -13.19 -8.50 5.93
C VAL A 341 -12.51 -8.17 7.26
N ALA A 342 -13.19 -7.45 8.15
CA ALA A 342 -12.61 -7.02 9.43
C ALA A 342 -12.30 -8.17 10.39
N GLU A 343 -13.12 -9.23 10.37
CA GLU A 343 -13.07 -10.38 11.27
C GLU A 343 -12.28 -11.57 10.67
N ALA A 344 -11.77 -11.46 9.45
CA ALA A 344 -11.02 -12.49 8.74
C ALA A 344 -9.59 -12.72 9.28
N TYR A 345 -9.43 -12.99 10.57
CA TYR A 345 -8.13 -13.10 11.24
C TYR A 345 -7.20 -14.17 10.62
N GLU A 346 -7.76 -15.26 10.09
CA GLU A 346 -7.02 -16.32 9.40
C GLU A 346 -6.38 -15.86 8.08
N TYR A 347 -6.86 -14.73 7.54
CA TYR A 347 -6.45 -14.16 6.26
C TYR A 347 -5.77 -12.80 6.42
N GLN A 348 -5.34 -12.46 7.64
CA GLN A 348 -4.71 -11.18 7.96
C GLN A 348 -3.21 -11.31 8.27
N VAL A 349 -2.45 -10.28 7.91
CA VAL A 349 -1.08 -10.06 8.40
C VAL A 349 -0.98 -8.67 9.00
N ARG A 350 -0.42 -8.58 10.21
CA ARG A 350 -0.07 -7.32 10.87
C ARG A 350 1.42 -7.07 10.75
N TRP A 351 1.79 -5.91 10.23
CA TRP A 351 3.19 -5.51 10.09
C TRP A 351 3.55 -4.43 11.10
N LYS A 352 4.55 -4.75 11.93
CA LYS A 352 5.24 -3.76 12.77
C LYS A 352 6.36 -3.12 11.97
N TRP A 353 6.20 -1.82 11.73
CA TRP A 353 7.14 -1.03 10.95
C TRP A 353 8.49 -0.87 11.66
N SER A 354 9.56 -0.78 10.88
CA SER A 354 10.86 -0.23 11.28
C SER A 354 11.20 0.95 10.36
N THR A 355 12.07 1.85 10.80
CA THR A 355 12.53 2.97 9.97
C THR A 355 13.08 2.46 8.63
N ASN A 356 12.72 3.13 7.53
CA ASN A 356 13.03 2.74 6.16
C ASN A 356 12.46 1.39 5.70
N ALA A 357 11.57 0.75 6.47
CA ALA A 357 10.86 -0.42 5.96
C ALA A 357 9.87 0.00 4.87
N VAL A 358 9.70 -0.89 3.89
CA VAL A 358 8.79 -0.74 2.76
C VAL A 358 7.78 -1.88 2.78
N ALA A 359 6.51 -1.55 2.60
CA ALA A 359 5.48 -2.51 2.20
C ALA A 359 5.06 -2.23 0.76
N ILE A 360 4.92 -3.31 -0.02
CA ILE A 360 4.43 -3.29 -1.39
C ILE A 360 3.21 -4.21 -1.43
N TRP A 361 2.02 -3.66 -1.65
CA TRP A 361 0.79 -4.47 -1.68
C TRP A 361 0.05 -4.32 -3.00
N ASP A 362 -0.73 -5.35 -3.31
CA ASP A 362 -1.66 -5.38 -4.42
C ASP A 362 -3.05 -4.92 -3.96
N ASN A 363 -3.40 -3.69 -4.32
CA ASN A 363 -4.67 -3.09 -3.94
C ASN A 363 -5.88 -3.72 -4.64
N ARG A 364 -5.65 -4.58 -5.65
CA ARG A 364 -6.70 -5.34 -6.36
C ARG A 364 -7.12 -6.58 -5.60
N ALA A 365 -6.29 -7.07 -4.68
CA ALA A 365 -6.49 -8.34 -3.97
C ALA A 365 -6.41 -8.23 -2.45
N THR A 366 -6.19 -7.03 -1.91
CA THR A 366 -6.05 -6.83 -0.46
C THR A 366 -6.92 -5.69 0.05
N PHE A 367 -7.31 -5.83 1.32
CA PHE A 367 -7.82 -4.75 2.14
C PHE A 367 -6.76 -4.39 3.18
N HIS A 368 -6.73 -3.13 3.61
CA HIS A 368 -5.83 -2.72 4.67
C HIS A 368 -6.42 -1.66 5.58
N THR A 369 -5.85 -1.54 6.77
CA THR A 369 -6.15 -0.49 7.73
C THR A 369 -4.89 -0.11 8.51
N GLY A 370 -4.67 1.20 8.69
CA GLY A 370 -3.61 1.73 9.53
C GLY A 370 -4.06 1.78 10.98
N ILE A 371 -3.21 1.36 11.93
CA ILE A 371 -3.54 1.40 13.34
C ILE A 371 -3.18 2.77 13.92
N PHE A 372 -4.15 3.47 14.52
CA PHE A 372 -3.93 4.77 15.18
C PHE A 372 -3.88 4.61 16.71
N ASP A 373 -2.77 4.05 17.19
CA ASP A 373 -2.46 3.77 18.60
C ASP A 373 -1.24 4.55 19.12
N TYR A 374 -0.89 5.64 18.44
CA TYR A 374 0.36 6.37 18.64
C TYR A 374 0.19 7.86 18.89
N TYR A 375 -1.02 8.36 19.16
CA TYR A 375 -1.21 9.76 19.54
C TYR A 375 -0.49 10.09 20.86
N PRO A 376 0.17 11.26 21.01
CA PRO A 376 0.29 12.37 20.04
C PRO A 376 1.54 12.31 19.16
N HIS A 377 2.21 11.16 19.07
CA HIS A 377 3.52 11.04 18.44
C HIS A 377 3.44 11.14 16.91
N LEU A 378 4.48 11.73 16.33
CA LEU A 378 4.68 11.81 14.89
C LEU A 378 4.86 10.42 14.27
N ARG A 379 4.09 10.14 13.22
CA ARG A 379 4.28 9.03 12.30
C ARG A 379 4.23 9.56 10.87
N HIS A 380 5.27 9.25 10.10
CA HIS A 380 5.41 9.76 8.75
C HIS A 380 5.98 8.72 7.78
N GLY A 381 5.37 8.64 6.61
CA GLY A 381 5.84 7.82 5.50
C GLY A 381 5.38 8.39 4.16
N LEU A 382 5.96 7.86 3.08
CA LEU A 382 5.73 8.30 1.72
C LEU A 382 5.14 7.16 0.90
N ARG A 383 3.97 7.41 0.31
CA ARG A 383 3.25 6.45 -0.51
C ARG A 383 3.33 6.83 -1.98
N VAL A 384 3.65 5.85 -2.82
CA VAL A 384 3.56 5.92 -4.28
C VAL A 384 2.65 4.79 -4.73
N ALA A 385 1.72 5.06 -5.64
CA ALA A 385 0.79 4.07 -6.15
C ALA A 385 0.80 4.09 -7.68
N THR A 386 0.58 2.93 -8.29
CA THR A 386 0.49 2.76 -9.74
C THR A 386 -0.96 2.54 -10.14
N GLN A 387 -1.41 3.13 -11.23
CA GLN A 387 -2.71 2.77 -11.82
C GLN A 387 -2.63 1.37 -12.43
N ALA A 388 -3.76 0.65 -12.40
CA ALA A 388 -3.86 -0.70 -12.91
C ALA A 388 -4.99 -0.85 -13.93
N GLU A 389 -5.36 -2.08 -14.26
CA GLU A 389 -6.51 -2.36 -15.11
C GLU A 389 -7.83 -1.98 -14.44
N LYS A 390 -8.84 -1.74 -15.27
CA LYS A 390 -10.23 -1.66 -14.81
C LYS A 390 -10.63 -3.02 -14.21
N PRO A 391 -11.26 -3.08 -13.02
CA PRO A 391 -11.73 -4.33 -12.43
C PRO A 391 -12.68 -5.09 -13.38
N THR A 392 -12.41 -6.38 -13.58
CA THR A 392 -13.23 -7.28 -14.40
C THR A 392 -13.70 -8.49 -13.59
N LYS A 393 -14.84 -9.07 -13.97
CA LYS A 393 -15.36 -10.32 -13.40
C LYS A 393 -14.42 -11.49 -13.64
#